data_AF-A0A928RLF0-F1
#
_entry.id   AF-A0A928RLF0-F1
#
_cell.length_a   1.000
_cell.length_b   1.000
_cell.length_c   1.000
_cell.angle_alpha   90.00
_cell.angle_beta   90.00
_cell.angle_gamma   90.00
#
_symmetry.space_group_name_H-M   'P 1'
#
loop_
_entity.id
_entity.type
_entity.pdbx_description
1 polymer ?
#
loop_
_entity_poly.entity_id
_entity_poly.type
_entity_poly.pdbx_seq_one_letter_code
_entity_poly.pdbx_strand_id
1 'polypeptide(L)'
;MKKFLSAIGTIIATIIFIPIVLVVCLCYLLFLPIDIIRYHRMPYYKNLKVKYCLFLTSRNVVRFYNYIVRKKLSIEYVKHNELEYFVKDGEVLLCGWSFDMFEETDGEWYFDLGDETKQSIQESLQIDTEFLKPEHQSMSAKYLLFYDDITDAERFEKAKECPYFYCVFSMDEIG
;
A
#
# COMPACT_ATOMS: atom_id res chain seq x y z
N MET A 1 -48.87 1.58 17.90
CA MET A 1 -48.27 2.03 16.61
C MET A 1 -46.74 2.07 16.63
N LYS A 2 -46.07 2.77 17.56
CA LYS A 2 -44.58 2.86 17.58
C LYS A 2 -43.86 1.49 17.59
N LYS A 3 -44.33 0.53 18.39
CA LYS A 3 -43.76 -0.84 18.43
C LYS A 3 -43.97 -1.65 17.14
N PHE A 4 -45.06 -1.38 16.41
CA PHE A 4 -45.39 -2.08 15.16
C PHE A 4 -44.60 -1.52 13.97
N LEU A 5 -44.47 -0.19 13.87
CA LEU A 5 -43.57 0.44 12.90
C LEU A 5 -42.10 0.08 13.16
N SER A 6 -41.69 0.01 14.43
CA SER A 6 -40.35 -0.44 14.80
C SER A 6 -40.09 -1.89 14.39
N ALA A 7 -41.05 -2.79 14.57
CA ALA A 7 -40.92 -4.20 14.18
C ALA A 7 -40.79 -4.37 12.65
N ILE A 8 -41.59 -3.63 11.87
CA ILE A 8 -41.50 -3.64 10.40
C ILE A 8 -40.16 -3.08 9.93
N GLY A 9 -39.70 -1.98 10.52
CA GLY A 9 -38.39 -1.40 10.21
C GLY A 9 -37.25 -2.38 10.49
N THR A 10 -37.30 -3.12 11.61
CA THR A 10 -36.31 -4.16 11.93
C THR A 10 -36.36 -5.32 10.93
N ILE A 11 -37.54 -5.74 10.49
CA ILE A 11 -37.66 -6.82 9.50
C ILE A 11 -37.05 -6.40 8.16
N ILE A 12 -37.36 -5.20 7.67
CA ILE A 12 -36.79 -4.67 6.42
C ILE A 12 -35.27 -4.53 6.54
N ALA A 13 -34.78 -3.96 7.65
CA ALA A 13 -33.35 -3.84 7.90
C ALA A 13 -32.66 -5.20 7.96
N THR A 14 -33.30 -6.22 8.55
CA THR A 14 -32.77 -7.59 8.63
C THR A 14 -32.72 -8.25 7.25
N ILE A 15 -33.76 -8.09 6.44
CA ILE A 15 -33.81 -8.62 5.06
C ILE A 15 -32.74 -7.98 4.18
N ILE A 16 -32.32 -6.74 4.45
CA ILE A 16 -31.24 -6.07 3.69
C ILE A 16 -29.86 -6.41 4.27
N PHE A 17 -29.73 -6.37 5.60
CA PHE A 17 -28.44 -6.53 6.27
C PHE A 17 -27.92 -7.97 6.25
N ILE A 18 -28.82 -8.96 6.42
CA ILE A 18 -28.41 -10.38 6.38
C ILE A 18 -27.78 -10.74 5.02
N PRO A 19 -28.38 -10.43 3.86
CA PRO A 19 -27.72 -10.67 2.58
C PRO A 19 -26.37 -9.98 2.43
N ILE A 20 -26.22 -8.74 2.90
CA ILE A 20 -24.94 -8.02 2.84
C ILE A 20 -23.89 -8.76 3.68
N VAL A 21 -24.21 -9.13 4.91
CA VAL A 21 -23.30 -9.89 5.79
C VAL A 21 -22.96 -11.24 5.16
N LEU A 22 -23.94 -11.95 4.59
CA LEU A 22 -23.71 -13.22 3.92
C LEU A 22 -22.78 -13.08 2.71
N VAL A 23 -22.95 -12.03 1.90
CA VAL A 23 -22.06 -11.73 0.77
C VAL A 23 -20.65 -11.44 1.27
N VAL A 24 -20.49 -10.61 2.30
CA VAL A 24 -19.18 -10.31 2.89
C VAL A 24 -18.53 -11.58 3.44
N CYS A 25 -19.25 -12.40 4.21
CA CYS A 25 -18.76 -13.67 4.72
C CYS A 25 -18.37 -14.64 3.60
N LEU A 26 -19.16 -14.73 2.53
CA LEU A 26 -18.86 -15.57 1.37
C LEU A 26 -17.60 -15.07 0.65
N CYS A 27 -17.46 -13.77 0.47
CA CYS A 27 -16.23 -13.16 -0.04
C CYS A 27 -15.03 -13.56 0.84
N TYR A 28 -15.11 -13.39 2.16
CA TYR A 28 -14.02 -13.79 3.05
C TYR A 28 -13.70 -15.29 2.96
N LEU A 29 -14.71 -16.16 2.93
CA LEU A 29 -14.52 -17.61 2.81
C LEU A 29 -13.83 -18.02 1.51
N LEU A 30 -14.02 -17.27 0.43
CA LEU A 30 -13.40 -17.55 -0.86
C LEU A 30 -12.03 -16.86 -1.00
N PHE A 31 -11.93 -15.59 -0.66
CA PHE A 31 -10.70 -14.80 -0.84
C PHE A 31 -9.61 -15.18 0.17
N LEU A 32 -9.96 -15.47 1.43
CA LEU A 32 -8.96 -15.73 2.46
C LEU A 32 -8.12 -16.98 2.19
N PRO A 33 -8.69 -18.15 1.82
CA PRO A 33 -7.88 -19.32 1.49
C PRO A 33 -6.99 -19.08 0.27
N ILE A 34 -7.49 -18.37 -0.74
CA ILE A 34 -6.72 -18.02 -1.94
C ILE A 34 -5.53 -17.13 -1.56
N ASP A 35 -5.75 -16.11 -0.72
CA ASP A 35 -4.70 -15.21 -0.24
C ASP A 35 -3.62 -15.96 0.55
N ILE A 36 -4.03 -16.87 1.45
CA ILE A 36 -3.12 -17.72 2.23
C ILE A 36 -2.29 -18.62 1.31
N ILE A 37 -2.91 -19.29 0.33
CA ILE A 37 -2.19 -20.16 -0.60
C ILE A 37 -1.20 -19.35 -1.43
N ARG A 38 -1.62 -18.19 -1.95
CA ARG A 38 -0.76 -17.26 -2.70
C ARG A 38 0.41 -16.81 -1.83
N TYR A 39 0.17 -16.43 -0.58
CA TYR A 39 1.18 -16.01 0.37
C TYR A 39 2.25 -17.08 0.60
N HIS A 40 1.87 -18.34 0.84
CA HIS A 40 2.83 -19.42 1.07
C HIS A 40 3.71 -19.73 -0.16
N ARG A 41 3.26 -19.36 -1.36
CA ARG A 41 4.03 -19.51 -2.61
C ARG A 41 5.00 -18.37 -2.85
N MET A 42 4.82 -17.21 -2.21
CA MET A 42 5.62 -16.01 -2.42
C MET A 42 7.06 -16.14 -1.85
N PRO A 43 8.07 -15.60 -2.55
CA PRO A 43 9.42 -15.43 -2.01
C PRO A 43 9.46 -14.82 -0.60
N TYR A 44 8.62 -13.82 -0.32
CA TYR A 44 8.55 -13.16 0.99
C TYR A 44 8.35 -14.17 2.13
N TYR A 45 7.37 -15.06 2.02
CA TYR A 45 7.18 -16.13 3.02
C TYR A 45 8.33 -17.13 3.01
N LYS A 46 8.78 -17.56 1.82
CA LYS A 46 9.83 -18.59 1.68
C LYS A 46 11.14 -18.17 2.34
N ASN A 47 11.51 -16.90 2.20
CA ASN A 47 12.78 -16.35 2.69
C ASN A 47 12.68 -15.85 4.14
N LEU A 48 11.60 -15.13 4.49
CA LEU A 48 11.49 -14.42 5.76
C LEU A 48 10.67 -15.15 6.83
N LYS A 49 9.87 -16.16 6.44
CA LYS A 49 9.03 -16.98 7.35
C LYS A 49 8.11 -16.16 8.27
N VAL A 50 7.69 -14.97 7.82
CA VAL A 50 6.75 -14.12 8.54
C VAL A 50 5.39 -14.83 8.66
N LYS A 51 4.67 -14.62 9.76
CA LYS A 51 3.32 -15.18 9.93
C LYS A 51 2.35 -14.42 9.02
N TYR A 52 1.43 -15.17 8.41
CA TYR A 52 0.35 -14.58 7.62
C TYR A 52 -0.51 -13.62 8.47
N CYS A 53 -0.85 -12.48 7.90
CA CYS A 53 -1.85 -11.53 8.41
C CYS A 53 -2.87 -11.27 7.30
N LEU A 54 -4.09 -10.87 7.66
CA LEU A 54 -5.17 -10.64 6.72
C LEU A 54 -4.74 -9.63 5.63
N PHE A 55 -4.93 -9.99 4.35
CA PHE A 55 -4.54 -9.19 3.18
C PHE A 55 -3.04 -8.86 3.10
N LEU A 56 -2.18 -9.71 3.67
CA LEU A 56 -0.74 -9.48 3.62
C LEU A 56 -0.19 -9.47 2.18
N THR A 57 -0.82 -10.18 1.23
CA THR A 57 -0.34 -10.22 -0.15
C THR A 57 -0.59 -8.93 -0.94
N SER A 58 -1.48 -8.06 -0.47
CA SER A 58 -1.74 -6.76 -1.08
C SER A 58 -0.85 -5.64 -0.56
N ARG A 59 -0.14 -5.84 0.57
CA ARG A 59 0.80 -4.83 1.11
C ARG A 59 1.92 -4.57 0.11
N ASN A 60 2.17 -3.29 -0.17
CA ASN A 60 3.21 -2.82 -1.11
C ASN A 60 4.61 -3.35 -0.80
N VAL A 61 5.01 -3.39 0.49
CA VAL A 61 6.27 -4.02 0.93
C VAL A 61 6.36 -5.47 0.47
N VAL A 62 5.30 -6.25 0.65
CA VAL A 62 5.28 -7.68 0.31
C VAL A 62 5.34 -7.84 -1.21
N ARG A 63 4.53 -7.07 -1.94
CA ARG A 63 4.52 -7.10 -3.41
C ARG A 63 5.90 -6.74 -3.98
N PHE A 64 6.51 -5.66 -3.50
CA PHE A 64 7.81 -5.19 -3.98
C PHE A 64 8.97 -6.13 -3.60
N TYR A 65 8.97 -6.70 -2.40
CA TYR A 65 9.94 -7.73 -2.04
C TYR A 65 9.88 -8.91 -3.02
N ASN A 66 8.68 -9.38 -3.33
CA ASN A 66 8.50 -10.48 -4.27
C ASN A 66 8.96 -10.12 -5.68
N TYR A 67 8.72 -8.89 -6.13
CA TYR A 67 9.26 -8.36 -7.39
C TYR A 67 10.79 -8.45 -7.42
N ILE A 68 11.45 -7.87 -6.42
CA ILE A 68 12.91 -7.81 -6.30
C ILE A 68 13.53 -9.20 -6.39
N VAL A 69 12.99 -10.15 -5.61
CA VAL A 69 13.53 -11.52 -5.57
C VAL A 69 13.31 -12.25 -6.90
N ARG A 70 12.12 -12.12 -7.52
CA ARG A 70 11.84 -12.76 -8.82
C ARG A 70 12.72 -12.20 -9.94
N LYS A 71 12.91 -10.89 -9.95
CA LYS A 71 13.71 -10.17 -10.95
C LYS A 71 15.21 -10.15 -10.64
N LYS A 72 15.63 -10.70 -9.51
CA LYS A 72 17.03 -10.73 -9.03
C LYS A 72 17.65 -9.33 -9.01
N LEU A 73 16.87 -8.34 -8.57
CA LEU A 73 17.35 -6.96 -8.47
C LEU A 73 18.29 -6.84 -7.26
N SER A 74 19.34 -6.03 -7.41
CA SER A 74 20.27 -5.71 -6.33
C SER A 74 19.68 -4.65 -5.40
N ILE A 75 18.56 -5.00 -4.76
CA ILE A 75 17.86 -4.15 -3.79
C ILE A 75 17.77 -4.95 -2.49
N GLU A 76 18.33 -4.40 -1.42
CA GLU A 76 18.29 -5.01 -0.10
C GLU A 76 16.93 -4.74 0.56
N TYR A 77 16.39 -5.74 1.25
CA TYR A 77 15.24 -5.57 2.12
C TYR A 77 15.71 -5.48 3.57
N VAL A 78 15.24 -4.46 4.28
CA VAL A 78 15.60 -4.20 5.67
C VAL A 78 14.32 -4.13 6.51
N LYS A 79 14.33 -4.87 7.62
CA LYS A 79 13.34 -4.74 8.69
C LYS A 79 14.05 -4.25 9.95
N HIS A 80 13.63 -3.11 10.46
CA HIS A 80 14.13 -2.54 11.71
C HIS A 80 12.98 -1.98 12.52
N ASN A 81 12.86 -2.42 13.78
CA ASN A 81 11.69 -2.14 14.62
C ASN A 81 10.39 -2.52 13.88
N GLU A 82 9.45 -1.58 13.78
CA GLU A 82 8.18 -1.76 13.08
C GLU A 82 8.24 -1.34 11.59
N LEU A 83 9.39 -0.81 11.14
CA LEU A 83 9.57 -0.30 9.79
C LEU A 83 10.15 -1.38 8.86
N GLU A 84 9.55 -1.48 7.67
CA GLU A 84 10.02 -2.33 6.58
C GLU A 84 10.33 -1.45 5.37
N TYR A 85 11.56 -1.51 4.87
CA TYR A 85 12.03 -0.65 3.78
C TYR A 85 13.07 -1.37 2.93
N PHE A 86 13.52 -0.70 1.86
CA PHE A 86 14.50 -1.24 0.93
C PHE A 86 15.68 -0.30 0.76
N VAL A 87 16.85 -0.84 0.44
CA VAL A 87 18.06 -0.06 0.17
C VAL A 87 18.58 -0.39 -1.23
N LYS A 88 18.81 0.64 -2.03
CA LYS A 88 19.31 0.53 -3.39
C LYS A 88 20.27 1.68 -3.67
N ASP A 89 21.50 1.36 -4.08
CA ASP A 89 22.49 2.35 -4.52
C ASP A 89 22.72 3.52 -3.53
N GLY A 90 22.65 3.24 -2.22
CA GLY A 90 22.79 4.25 -1.17
C GLY A 90 21.53 5.10 -0.92
N GLU A 91 20.39 4.71 -1.50
CA GLU A 91 19.08 5.30 -1.26
C GLU A 91 18.16 4.34 -0.48
N VAL A 92 17.37 4.91 0.42
CA VAL A 92 16.31 4.22 1.16
C VAL A 92 14.98 4.39 0.43
N LEU A 93 14.28 3.29 0.22
CA LEU A 93 12.99 3.24 -0.45
C LEU A 93 11.92 2.80 0.57
N LEU A 94 11.04 3.73 0.93
CA LEU A 94 10.00 3.57 1.92
C LEU A 94 8.66 3.18 1.27
N CYS A 95 7.97 2.19 1.82
CA CYS A 95 6.59 1.91 1.45
C CYS A 95 5.67 2.57 2.47
N GLY A 96 4.74 3.43 2.05
CA GLY A 96 3.77 3.97 3.03
C GLY A 96 3.03 5.23 2.64
N TRP A 97 3.41 5.95 1.58
CA TRP A 97 2.70 7.16 1.22
C TRP A 97 1.42 6.81 0.45
N SER A 98 0.27 6.84 1.13
CA SER A 98 -1.03 6.73 0.48
C SER A 98 -1.33 8.03 -0.23
N PHE A 99 -1.65 7.92 -1.51
CA PHE A 99 -2.11 9.00 -2.38
C PHE A 99 -3.49 9.55 -1.95
N ASP A 100 -4.02 9.26 -0.77
CA ASP A 100 -5.34 9.78 -0.33
C ASP A 100 -5.30 11.24 0.17
N MET A 101 -4.19 11.97 -0.09
CA MET A 101 -4.02 13.39 0.28
C MET A 101 -4.19 14.37 -0.91
N PHE A 102 -4.94 14.02 -1.96
CA PHE A 102 -5.27 14.95 -3.04
C PHE A 102 -6.64 15.58 -2.80
N GLU A 103 -6.67 16.89 -2.55
CA GLU A 103 -7.91 17.66 -2.66
C GLU A 103 -8.26 17.89 -4.14
N GLU A 104 -9.51 17.56 -4.47
CA GLU A 104 -10.14 17.98 -5.72
C GLU A 104 -10.56 19.46 -5.59
N THR A 105 -9.98 20.35 -6.38
CA THR A 105 -10.46 21.73 -6.51
C THR A 105 -11.00 21.94 -7.91
N ASP A 106 -12.28 22.30 -8.02
CA ASP A 106 -12.96 22.67 -9.27
C ASP A 106 -12.91 21.64 -10.42
N GLY A 107 -12.89 20.34 -10.11
CA GLY A 107 -12.96 19.28 -11.12
C GLY A 107 -11.70 19.13 -11.98
N GLU A 108 -10.65 19.88 -11.67
CA GLU A 108 -9.31 19.71 -12.25
C GLU A 108 -8.36 19.18 -11.18
N TRP A 109 -7.81 17.99 -11.43
CA TRP A 109 -6.84 17.36 -10.55
C TRP A 109 -5.44 17.88 -10.90
N TYR A 110 -4.98 18.88 -10.17
CA TYR A 110 -3.62 19.38 -10.34
C TYR A 110 -2.64 18.48 -9.59
N PHE A 111 -1.74 17.83 -10.33
CA PHE A 111 -0.47 17.36 -9.79
C PHE A 111 0.46 18.58 -9.60
N ASP A 112 -0.05 19.63 -8.96
CA ASP A 112 0.80 20.66 -8.41
C ASP A 112 1.21 20.15 -7.04
N LEU A 113 2.41 19.58 -6.98
CA LEU A 113 3.12 19.51 -5.71
C LEU A 113 3.43 20.97 -5.33
N GLY A 114 2.41 21.70 -4.91
CA GLY A 114 2.55 23.02 -4.33
C GLY A 114 3.57 22.93 -3.20
N ASP A 115 4.20 24.05 -2.88
CA ASP A 115 5.30 24.07 -1.92
C ASP A 115 4.92 23.42 -0.58
N GLU A 116 3.65 23.53 -0.16
CA GLU A 116 3.10 22.90 1.03
C GLU A 116 3.10 21.36 0.96
N THR A 117 2.68 20.76 -0.15
CA THR A 117 2.67 19.30 -0.32
C THR A 117 4.09 18.76 -0.39
N LYS A 118 5.01 19.46 -1.07
CA LYS A 118 6.43 19.09 -1.09
C LYS A 118 7.03 19.13 0.31
N GLN A 119 6.70 20.18 1.07
CA GLN A 119 7.16 20.34 2.43
C GLN A 119 6.61 19.22 3.33
N SER A 120 5.33 18.88 3.22
CA SER A 120 4.72 17.77 3.96
C SER A 120 5.38 16.42 3.65
N ILE A 121 5.66 16.13 2.38
CA ILE A 121 6.40 14.90 1.99
C ILE A 121 7.81 14.91 2.59
N GLN A 122 8.49 16.06 2.54
CA GLN A 122 9.84 16.20 3.09
C GLN A 122 9.85 16.03 4.62
N GLU A 123 8.89 16.61 5.33
CA GLU A 123 8.73 16.46 6.78
C GLU A 123 8.41 15.00 7.14
N SER A 124 7.52 14.34 6.39
CA SER A 124 7.21 12.92 6.55
C SER A 124 8.44 12.03 6.33
N LEU A 125 9.23 12.30 5.29
CA LEU A 125 10.48 11.60 5.04
C LEU A 125 11.47 11.79 6.20
N GLN A 126 11.60 13.01 6.73
CA GLN A 126 12.47 13.26 7.88
C GLN A 126 12.03 12.45 9.10
N ILE A 127 10.74 12.45 9.42
CA ILE A 127 10.19 11.65 10.53
C ILE A 127 10.48 10.16 10.31
N ASP A 128 10.17 9.63 9.12
CA ASP A 128 10.39 8.21 8.81
C ASP A 128 11.88 7.83 8.87
N THR A 129 12.78 8.76 8.51
CA THR A 129 14.23 8.50 8.56
C THR A 129 14.75 8.28 9.98
N GLU A 130 14.11 8.84 11.01
CA GLU A 130 14.48 8.62 12.41
C GLU A 130 14.30 7.16 12.85
N PHE A 131 13.39 6.43 12.20
CA PHE A 131 13.10 5.03 12.49
C PHE A 131 13.97 4.03 11.70
N LEU A 132 14.83 4.53 10.81
CA LEU A 132 15.78 3.70 10.06
C LEU A 132 16.90 3.20 10.98
N LYS A 133 17.57 2.13 10.55
CA LYS A 133 18.84 1.73 11.16
C LYS A 133 19.85 2.88 11.13
N PRO A 134 20.71 3.05 12.16
CA PRO A 134 21.67 4.15 12.23
C PRO A 134 22.52 4.35 10.97
N GLU A 135 22.99 3.26 10.36
CA GLU A 135 23.79 3.30 9.12
C GLU A 135 23.01 3.80 7.88
N HIS A 136 21.68 3.79 7.93
CA HIS A 136 20.79 4.20 6.82
C HIS A 136 20.18 5.60 7.03
N GLN A 137 20.31 6.20 8.21
CA GLN A 137 19.73 7.52 8.52
C GLN A 137 20.33 8.67 7.72
N SER A 138 21.55 8.50 7.20
CA SER A 138 22.24 9.50 6.37
C SER A 138 22.00 9.34 4.86
N MET A 139 21.30 8.28 4.46
CA MET A 139 20.98 8.01 3.06
C MET A 139 19.84 8.90 2.58
N SER A 140 19.78 9.20 1.28
CA SER A 140 18.58 9.82 0.70
C SER A 140 17.41 8.86 0.84
N ALA A 141 16.23 9.37 1.20
CA ALA A 141 15.01 8.59 1.32
C ALA A 141 13.99 9.00 0.26
N LYS A 142 13.31 8.01 -0.33
CA LYS A 142 12.24 8.20 -1.30
C LYS A 142 11.07 7.28 -0.96
N TYR A 143 9.86 7.74 -1.24
CA TYR A 143 8.69 6.88 -1.19
C TYR A 143 8.57 6.03 -2.46
N LEU A 144 8.31 4.74 -2.27
CA LEU A 144 7.99 3.81 -3.33
C LEU A 144 6.57 4.06 -3.83
N LEU A 145 6.48 4.23 -5.14
CA LEU A 145 5.22 4.52 -5.81
C LEU A 145 4.98 3.49 -6.91
N PHE A 146 3.86 2.79 -6.83
CA PHE A 146 3.47 1.80 -7.82
C PHE A 146 2.46 2.40 -8.79
N TYR A 147 2.64 2.14 -10.08
CA TYR A 147 1.70 2.56 -11.12
C TYR A 147 0.28 2.07 -10.82
N ASP A 148 0.15 0.80 -10.40
CA ASP A 148 -1.15 0.18 -10.08
C ASP A 148 -1.91 0.88 -8.94
N ASP A 149 -1.20 1.66 -8.11
CA ASP A 149 -1.81 2.42 -7.01
C ASP A 149 -2.25 3.83 -7.47
N ILE A 150 -1.90 4.23 -8.70
CA ILE A 150 -2.30 5.50 -9.31
C ILE A 150 -3.33 5.21 -10.41
N THR A 151 -4.54 5.70 -10.21
CA THR A 151 -5.67 5.52 -11.13
C THR A 151 -5.53 6.30 -12.44
N ASP A 152 -4.50 7.14 -12.59
CA ASP A 152 -4.30 8.10 -13.67
C ASP A 152 -2.84 8.06 -14.16
N ALA A 153 -2.67 7.68 -15.43
CA ALA A 153 -1.35 7.56 -16.04
C ALA A 153 -0.57 8.88 -16.08
N GLU A 154 -1.25 10.02 -16.27
CA GLU A 154 -0.61 11.33 -16.31
C GLU A 154 -0.02 11.70 -14.94
N ARG A 155 -0.73 11.34 -13.85
CA ARG A 155 -0.23 11.53 -12.47
C ARG A 155 1.03 10.72 -12.22
N PHE A 156 1.08 9.48 -12.71
CA PHE A 156 2.28 8.67 -12.56
C PHE A 156 3.47 9.24 -13.34
N GLU A 157 3.25 9.77 -14.54
CA GLU A 157 4.32 10.44 -15.30
C GLU A 157 4.88 11.64 -14.55
N LYS A 158 4.01 12.51 -14.02
CA LYS A 158 4.44 13.67 -13.23
C LYS A 158 5.12 13.28 -11.91
N ALA A 159 4.69 12.19 -11.28
CA ALA A 159 5.31 11.70 -10.04
C ALA A 159 6.78 11.32 -10.22
N LYS A 160 7.19 10.88 -11.42
CA LYS A 160 8.61 10.57 -11.71
C LYS A 160 9.51 11.78 -11.73
N GLU A 161 8.95 12.95 -12.04
CA GLU A 161 9.70 14.20 -12.06
C GLU A 161 9.98 14.70 -10.64
N CYS A 162 9.27 14.17 -9.64
CA CYS A 162 9.47 14.52 -8.23
C CYS A 162 10.66 13.75 -7.62
N PRO A 163 11.62 14.45 -6.97
CA PRO A 163 12.79 13.80 -6.38
C PRO A 163 12.47 12.91 -5.17
N TYR A 164 11.28 13.02 -4.58
CA TYR A 164 10.87 12.28 -3.38
C TYR A 164 10.28 10.90 -3.68
N PHE A 165 10.07 10.55 -4.95
CA PHE A 165 9.45 9.28 -5.34
C PHE A 165 10.41 8.37 -6.10
N TYR A 166 10.30 7.07 -5.84
CA TYR A 166 10.84 6.00 -6.66
C TYR A 166 9.68 5.26 -7.32
N CYS A 167 9.48 5.51 -8.61
CA CYS A 167 8.33 5.00 -9.35
C CYS A 167 8.58 3.60 -9.96
N VAL A 168 7.61 2.70 -9.80
CA VAL A 168 7.63 1.32 -10.29
C VAL A 168 6.42 1.09 -11.21
N PHE A 169 6.70 0.82 -12.48
CA PHE A 169 5.73 0.96 -13.58
C PHE A 169 4.72 -0.17 -13.78
N SER A 170 5.05 -1.39 -13.40
CA SER A 170 4.12 -2.52 -13.54
C SER A 170 4.54 -3.64 -12.61
N MET A 171 3.59 -4.13 -11.84
CA MET A 171 3.73 -5.39 -11.09
C MET A 171 3.25 -6.59 -11.92
N ASP A 172 2.85 -6.41 -13.18
CA ASP A 172 2.31 -7.49 -14.05
C ASP A 172 3.36 -8.55 -14.41
N GLU A 173 4.63 -8.29 -14.11
CA GLU A 173 5.69 -9.31 -14.17
C GLU A 173 5.78 -10.20 -12.90
N ILE A 174 4.81 -10.07 -11.97
CA ILE A 174 4.70 -10.80 -10.69
C ILE A 174 3.45 -11.70 -10.66
N GLY A 175 2.82 -11.94 -11.81
CA GLY A 175 1.94 -13.11 -12.02
C GLY A 175 2.76 -14.38 -12.02
#